data_AF-A0A2S7D4W7-F1
#
_entry.id   AF-A0A2S7D4W7-F1
#
_cell.length_a   1.000
_cell.length_b   1.000
_cell.length_c   1.000
_cell.angle_alpha   90.00
_cell.angle_beta   90.00
_cell.angle_gamma   90.00
#
_symmetry.space_group_name_H-M   'P 1'
#
loop_
_entity.id
_entity.type
_entity.pdbx_description
1 polymer ?
#
loop_
_entity_poly.entity_id
_entity_poly.type
_entity_poly.pdbx_seq_one_letter_code
_entity_poly.pdbx_strand_id
1 'polypeptide(L)' 'MALDNRTVCVAVGRFAHSSGSRACPWVEFLAGSLNDTIRDTMGQGVLSEALAFVQGVDRS' A
#
# COMPACT_ATOMS: atom_id res chain seq x y z
N MET A 1 -19.75 6.81 6.06
CA MET A 1 -19.10 5.54 5.68
C MET A 1 -18.00 5.89 4.69
N ALA A 2 -16.74 5.81 5.10
CA ALA A 2 -15.64 5.98 4.14
C ALA A 2 -15.69 4.76 3.22
N LEU A 3 -15.94 4.98 1.91
CA LEU A 3 -15.84 3.93 0.92
C LEU A 3 -14.37 3.55 0.80
N ASP A 4 -13.96 2.51 1.53
CA ASP A 4 -12.70 1.86 1.23
C ASP A 4 -12.83 1.27 -0.18
N ASN A 5 -12.15 1.88 -1.14
CA ASN A 5 -12.19 1.47 -2.54
C ASN A 5 -11.28 0.24 -2.79
N ARG A 6 -10.81 -0.43 -1.72
CA ARG A 6 -9.91 -1.57 -1.74
C ARG A 6 -8.63 -1.29 -2.55
N THR A 7 -8.05 -0.11 -2.35
CA THR A 7 -6.77 0.28 -2.94
C THR A 7 -5.74 0.60 -1.87
N VAL A 8 -4.48 0.29 -2.17
CA VAL A 8 -3.30 0.74 -1.42
C VAL A 8 -2.66 1.85 -2.22
N CYS A 9 -2.42 3.00 -1.59
CA CYS A 9 -1.73 4.14 -2.18
C CYS A 9 -0.43 4.42 -1.43
N VAL A 10 0.64 4.64 -2.18
CA VAL A 10 1.98 4.94 -1.68
C VAL A 10 2.44 6.24 -2.33
N ALA A 11 2.83 7.22 -1.53
CA ALA A 11 3.47 8.45 -1.99
C ALA A 11 4.91 8.49 -1.45
N VAL A 12 5.89 8.60 -2.35
CA VAL A 12 7.32 8.65 -1.99
C VAL A 12 7.97 9.93 -2.54
N GLY A 13 8.81 10.59 -1.74
CA GLY A 13 9.58 11.78 -2.13
C GLY A 13 9.75 12.84 -1.03
N ARG A 14 10.78 13.69 -1.14
CA ARG A 14 11.09 14.78 -0.18
C ARG A 14 10.12 15.97 -0.23
N PHE A 15 9.35 16.10 -1.31
CA PHE A 15 8.33 17.13 -1.53
C PHE A 15 7.20 16.51 -2.36
N ALA A 16 6.37 15.66 -1.75
CA ALA A 16 5.34 14.84 -2.42
C ALA A 16 4.28 15.69 -3.14
N HIS A 17 4.65 16.32 -4.25
CA HIS A 17 3.76 16.88 -5.25
C HIS A 17 3.20 15.69 -6.04
N SER A 18 1.91 15.75 -6.38
CA SER A 18 1.01 14.69 -6.86
C SER A 18 1.53 13.72 -7.95
N SER A 19 2.73 13.89 -8.51
CA SER A 19 3.32 13.07 -9.57
C SER A 19 4.11 11.84 -9.07
N GLY A 20 4.33 11.71 -7.75
CA GLY A 20 5.08 10.59 -7.15
C GLY A 20 4.24 9.52 -6.46
N SER A 21 2.91 9.65 -6.48
CA SER A 21 2.02 8.67 -5.86
C SER A 21 1.68 7.52 -6.81
N ARG A 22 1.66 6.30 -6.27
CA ARG A 22 1.25 5.09 -6.97
C ARG A 22 0.17 4.42 -6.14
N ALA A 23 -0.89 3.96 -6.79
CA ALA A 23 -1.92 3.18 -6.13
C ALA A 23 -2.15 1.87 -6.88
N CYS A 24 -2.52 0.82 -6.16
CA CYS A 24 -2.94 -0.44 -6.75
C CYS A 24 -4.10 -1.04 -5.93
N PRO A 25 -4.98 -1.84 -6.56
CA PRO A 25 -5.97 -2.64 -5.85
C PRO A 25 -5.33 -3.60 -4.84
N TRP A 26 -6.07 -3.99 -3.81
CA TRP A 26 -5.61 -4.96 -2.81
C TRP A 26 -5.16 -6.29 -3.42
N VAL A 27 -5.86 -6.80 -4.42
CA VAL A 27 -5.47 -8.04 -5.11
C VAL A 27 -4.08 -7.93 -5.76
N GLU A 28 -3.76 -6.78 -6.34
CA GLU A 28 -2.44 -6.53 -6.93
C GLU A 28 -1.39 -6.31 -5.85
N PHE A 29 -1.74 -5.62 -4.76
CA PHE A 29 -0.89 -5.43 -3.59
C PHE A 29 -0.49 -6.78 -2.97
N LEU A 30 -1.47 -7.67 -2.75
CA LEU A 30 -1.24 -9.03 -2.26
C LEU A 30 -0.42 -9.89 -3.24
N ALA A 31 -0.49 -9.60 -4.54
CA ALA A 31 0.34 -10.24 -5.56
C ALA A 31 1.77 -9.66 -5.64
N GLY A 32 2.10 -8.63 -4.85
CA GLY A 32 3.44 -8.06 -4.75
C GLY A 32 3.58 -6.62 -5.27
N SER A 33 2.52 -6.04 -5.83
CA SER A 33 2.56 -4.65 -6.30
C SER A 33 2.85 -3.70 -5.13
N LEU A 34 3.72 -2.71 -5.34
CA LEU A 34 4.19 -1.73 -4.34
C LEU A 34 4.99 -2.30 -3.14
N ASN A 35 5.10 -3.62 -2.97
CA ASN A 35 5.81 -4.21 -1.83
C ASN A 35 7.28 -3.76 -1.75
N ASP A 36 8.00 -3.82 -2.86
CA ASP A 36 9.40 -3.38 -2.90
C ASP A 36 9.51 -1.88 -2.62
N THR A 37 8.61 -1.07 -3.17
CA THR A 37 8.60 0.38 -2.94
C THR A 37 8.38 0.71 -1.46
N ILE A 38 7.43 0.06 -0.80
CA ILE A 38 7.17 0.26 0.63
C ILE A 38 8.34 -0.24 1.46
N ARG A 39 8.86 -1.44 1.17
CA ARG A 39 10.02 -2.00 1.88
C ARG A 39 11.22 -1.07 1.80
N ASP A 40 11.54 -0.56 0.62
CA ASP A 40 12.76 0.19 0.37
C ASP A 40 12.65 1.65 0.85
N THR A 41 11.45 2.22 0.93
CA THR A 41 11.24 3.63 1.35
C THR A 41 10.70 3.81 2.76
N MET A 42 9.88 2.88 3.23
CA MET A 42 9.21 2.92 4.54
C MET A 42 9.69 1.83 5.49
N GLY A 43 10.29 0.76 4.97
CA GLY A 43 10.85 -0.33 5.75
C GLY A 43 9.96 -1.57 5.79
N GLN A 44 10.59 -2.71 6.13
CA GLN A 44 9.93 -4.02 6.17
C GLN A 44 8.80 -4.09 7.22
N GLY A 45 8.91 -3.37 8.34
CA GLY A 45 7.87 -3.34 9.37
C GLY A 45 6.54 -2.79 8.85
N VAL A 46 6.60 -1.66 8.15
CA VAL A 46 5.42 -1.02 7.53
C VAL A 46 4.81 -1.92 6.46
N LEU A 47 5.63 -2.58 5.64
CA LEU A 47 5.13 -3.56 4.67
C LEU A 47 4.37 -4.70 5.34
N SER A 48 4.94 -5.27 6.42
CA SER A 48 4.32 -6.38 7.15
C SER A 48 2.96 -5.98 7.76
N GLU A 49 2.86 -4.79 8.35
CA GLU A 49 1.62 -4.26 8.90
C GLU A 49 0.55 -4.03 7.82
N ALA A 50 0.94 -3.45 6.68
CA ALA A 50 0.04 -3.22 5.56
C ALA A 50 -0.51 -4.53 4.97
N LEU A 51 0.34 -5.54 4.80
CA LEU A 51 -0.09 -6.87 4.33
C LEU A 51 -1.04 -7.54 5.31
N ALA A 52 -0.74 -7.49 6.62
CA ALA A 52 -1.59 -8.05 7.66
C ALA A 52 -2.98 -7.39 7.68
N PHE A 53 -3.03 -6.07 7.52
CA PHE A 53 -4.30 -5.33 7.45
C PHE A 53 -5.13 -5.77 6.23
N VAL A 54 -4.56 -5.73 5.03
CA VAL A 54 -5.28 -6.08 3.79
C VAL A 54 -5.78 -7.52 3.82
N GLN A 55 -4.96 -8.46 4.32
CA GLN A 55 -5.36 -9.87 4.47
C GLN A 55 -6.43 -10.08 5.54
N GLY A 56 -6.40 -9.29 6.62
CA GLY A 56 -7.40 -9.33 7.68
C GLY A 56 -8.77 -8.86 7.19
N VAL A 57 -8.79 -7.81 6.37
CA VAL A 57 -10.05 -7.27 5.82
C VAL A 57 -10.61 -8.13 4.70
N ASP A 58 -9.79 -8.80 3.89
CA ASP A 58 -10.26 -9.74 2.86
C ASP A 58 -11.03 -10.95 3.47
N ARG A 59 -10.75 -11.29 4.73
CA ARG A 59 -11.40 -12.38 5.46
C ARG A 59 -12.63 -11.97 6.28
N SER A 60 -12.98 -10.68 6.29
CA SER A 60 -14.07 -10.09 7.08
C SER A 60 -15.35 -9.95 6.25
#